data_AF-A0A518K4N4-F1
#
_entry.id   AF-A0A518K4N4-F1
#
_cell.length_a   1.000
_cell.length_b   1.000
_cell.length_c   1.000
_cell.angle_alpha   90.00
_cell.angle_beta   90.00
_cell.angle_gamma   90.00
#
_symmetry.space_group_name_H-M   'P 1'
#
loop_
_entity.id
_entity.type
_entity.pdbx_description
1 polymer ?
#
loop_
_entity_poly.entity_id
_entity_poly.type
_entity_poly.pdbx_seq_one_letter_code
_entity_poly.pdbx_strand_id
1 'polypeptide(L)'
;MVVESYSIQKVPEYVDRLKSLQHLVDITTDEHRVTRNTGTHAITATATLVGDKMPSALPWDQVIDSIDDICVLLSLFSSRCVFAADKAIVENPDHVILQDSREWPWGGTIRCSAKYETAESPQPGHKWCGDVSLEKAVGTAMKVIRRQDWRDRYDCGYPLISAYWAFQQRTINSAFVQCWTLLEMLFALDNRSWMSSDAIRKCSASEKVAFLLVRYALRSSLTDSEKRRVNELASVRNRLVHFGRLPDTERAREHAVMLIRITEWIVAAILELTPSHVFNTVDRLEEFLTSRR
;
A
#
# COMPACT_ATOMS: atom_id res chain seq x y z
N MET A 1 3.92 6.30 -19.40
CA MET A 1 2.79 5.63 -18.74
C MET A 1 1.54 6.47 -18.94
N VAL A 2 0.44 5.88 -19.40
CA VAL A 2 -0.85 6.57 -19.50
C VAL A 2 -1.82 5.93 -18.52
N VAL A 3 -2.29 6.71 -17.54
CA VAL A 3 -3.27 6.27 -16.54
C VAL A 3 -4.41 7.27 -16.53
N GLU A 4 -5.61 6.80 -16.85
CA GLU A 4 -6.79 7.66 -17.08
C GLU A 4 -6.51 8.79 -18.08
N SER A 5 -6.72 10.04 -17.68
CA SER A 5 -6.52 11.24 -18.49
C SER A 5 -5.10 11.80 -18.40
N TYR A 6 -4.16 11.11 -17.75
CA TYR A 6 -2.79 11.60 -17.53
C TYR A 6 -1.75 10.77 -18.28
N SER A 7 -0.89 11.45 -19.04
CA SER A 7 0.34 10.91 -19.59
C SER A 7 1.51 11.30 -18.69
N ILE A 8 2.11 10.30 -18.03
CA ILE A 8 3.22 10.43 -17.11
C ILE A 8 4.49 9.97 -17.83
N GLN A 9 5.44 10.90 -17.96
CA GLN A 9 6.70 10.70 -18.67
C GLN A 9 7.88 10.98 -17.74
N LYS A 10 8.91 10.12 -17.79
CA LYS A 10 10.18 10.36 -17.12
C LYS A 10 10.77 11.69 -17.61
N VAL A 11 11.33 12.51 -16.72
CA VAL A 11 12.06 13.72 -17.12
C VAL A 11 13.34 13.35 -17.90
N PRO A 12 13.88 14.23 -18.77
CA PRO A 12 15.10 13.94 -19.52
C PRO A 12 16.29 13.51 -18.64
N GLU A 13 16.46 14.12 -17.46
CA GLU A 13 17.51 13.80 -16.48
C GLU A 13 17.09 12.73 -15.46
N TYR A 14 16.15 11.85 -15.81
CA TYR A 14 15.56 10.88 -14.89
C TYR A 14 16.60 10.07 -14.10
N VAL A 15 17.68 9.62 -14.76
CA VAL A 15 18.71 8.79 -14.10
C VAL A 15 19.41 9.55 -12.98
N ASP A 16 19.74 10.82 -13.21
CA ASP A 16 20.42 11.64 -12.21
C ASP A 16 19.47 12.05 -11.09
N ARG A 17 18.22 12.40 -11.44
CA ARG A 17 17.13 12.66 -10.47
C ARG A 17 16.86 11.43 -9.61
N LEU A 18 16.78 10.25 -10.20
CA LEU A 18 16.61 8.98 -9.49
C LEU A 18 17.78 8.73 -8.53
N LYS A 19 19.03 8.88 -8.97
CA LYS A 19 20.21 8.73 -8.11
C LYS A 19 20.25 9.72 -6.96
N SER A 20 19.67 10.91 -7.14
CA SER A 20 19.57 11.95 -6.10
C SER A 20 18.49 11.68 -5.04
N LEU A 21 17.54 10.77 -5.29
CA LEU A 21 16.56 10.35 -4.28
C LEU A 21 17.26 9.54 -3.17
N GLN A 22 16.64 9.43 -1.99
CA GLN A 22 17.18 8.56 -0.94
C GLN A 22 17.05 7.09 -1.33
N HIS A 23 18.14 6.32 -1.16
CA HIS A 23 18.20 4.87 -1.36
C HIS A 23 18.81 4.22 -0.13
N LEU A 24 18.10 3.28 0.50
CA LEU A 24 18.57 2.59 1.70
C LEU A 24 19.45 1.37 1.38
N VAL A 25 19.37 0.86 0.16
CA VAL A 25 20.14 -0.25 -0.37
C VAL A 25 20.67 0.09 -1.77
N ASP A 26 21.66 -0.65 -2.24
CA ASP A 26 22.10 -0.55 -3.63
C ASP A 26 21.03 -1.15 -4.54
N ILE A 27 20.60 -0.38 -5.53
CA ILE A 27 19.68 -0.84 -6.58
C ILE A 27 20.53 -1.15 -7.81
N THR A 28 20.48 -2.40 -8.25
CA THR A 28 21.08 -2.82 -9.52
C THR A 28 19.97 -3.44 -10.35
N THR A 29 19.41 -2.66 -11.28
CA THR A 29 18.50 -3.16 -12.32
C THR A 29 19.21 -3.15 -13.66
N ASP A 30 18.64 -3.84 -14.65
CA ASP A 30 19.17 -3.85 -16.03
C ASP A 30 19.29 -2.43 -16.63
N GLU A 31 18.45 -1.50 -16.18
CA GLU A 31 18.43 -0.12 -16.67
C GLU A 31 19.39 0.80 -15.91
N HIS A 32 19.54 0.62 -14.58
CA HIS A 32 20.23 1.58 -13.72
C HIS A 32 20.96 0.91 -12.55
N ARG A 33 22.14 1.46 -12.21
CA ARG A 33 22.82 1.18 -10.95
C ARG A 33 22.81 2.42 -10.07
N VAL A 34 22.29 2.27 -8.85
CA VAL A 34 22.21 3.33 -7.84
C VAL A 34 22.81 2.81 -6.53
N THR A 35 23.76 3.54 -5.98
CA THR A 35 24.34 3.21 -4.67
C THR A 35 23.52 3.85 -3.55
N ARG A 36 23.47 3.17 -2.40
CA ARG A 36 22.89 3.68 -1.16
C ARG A 36 23.35 5.11 -0.88
N ASN A 37 22.42 5.99 -0.54
CA ASN A 37 22.71 7.39 -0.24
C ASN A 37 21.62 8.02 0.65
N THR A 38 21.87 9.23 1.16
CA THR A 38 20.92 9.95 2.02
C THR A 38 19.86 10.74 1.25
N GLY A 39 20.12 11.03 -0.04
CA GLY A 39 19.19 11.61 -1.01
C GLY A 39 18.61 12.99 -0.70
N THR A 40 17.76 13.46 -1.61
CA THR A 40 17.00 14.71 -1.61
C THR A 40 15.64 14.50 -2.31
N HIS A 41 14.80 15.54 -2.35
CA HIS A 41 13.61 15.54 -3.21
C HIS A 41 14.00 15.78 -4.67
N ALA A 42 13.41 15.03 -5.58
CA ALA A 42 13.61 15.23 -7.01
C ALA A 42 12.33 14.95 -7.79
N ILE A 43 12.03 15.83 -8.75
CA ILE A 43 10.98 15.59 -9.74
C ILE A 43 11.51 14.57 -10.75
N THR A 44 10.91 13.39 -10.77
CA THR A 44 11.34 12.28 -11.64
C THR A 44 10.43 12.09 -12.85
N ALA A 45 9.25 12.69 -12.85
CA ALA A 45 8.31 12.59 -13.95
C ALA A 45 7.48 13.87 -14.11
N THR A 46 7.02 14.12 -15.34
CA THR A 46 6.01 15.12 -15.67
C THR A 46 4.70 14.42 -15.99
N ALA A 47 3.60 14.89 -15.40
CA ALA A 47 2.25 14.46 -15.73
C ALA A 47 1.59 15.51 -16.63
N THR A 48 1.14 15.11 -17.81
CA THR A 48 0.41 15.96 -18.75
C THR A 48 -1.01 15.45 -18.89
N LEU A 49 -1.99 16.34 -18.76
CA LEU A 49 -3.38 16.02 -19.02
C LEU A 49 -3.58 15.83 -20.53
N VAL A 50 -4.01 14.64 -20.95
CA VAL A 50 -4.24 14.26 -22.35
C VAL A 50 -5.71 14.03 -22.69
N GLY A 51 -6.60 14.17 -21.72
CA GLY A 51 -8.05 14.06 -21.87
C GLY A 51 -8.79 14.98 -20.89
N ASP A 52 -10.06 14.70 -20.63
CA ASP A 52 -10.83 15.48 -19.69
C ASP A 52 -10.36 15.25 -18.25
N LYS A 53 -10.28 16.34 -17.49
CA LYS A 53 -9.92 16.30 -16.08
C LYS A 53 -10.99 15.53 -15.31
N MET A 54 -10.60 14.39 -14.74
CA MET A 54 -11.50 13.56 -13.95
C MET A 54 -11.48 13.95 -12.47
N PRO A 55 -12.62 13.94 -11.78
CA PRO A 55 -12.64 14.12 -10.33
C PRO A 55 -11.97 12.93 -9.64
N SER A 56 -11.43 13.18 -8.45
CA SER A 56 -10.98 12.12 -7.56
C SER A 56 -12.10 11.11 -7.25
N ALA A 57 -11.73 9.84 -7.17
CA ALA A 57 -12.53 8.74 -6.66
C ALA A 57 -12.44 8.61 -5.13
N LEU A 58 -11.28 8.91 -4.54
CA LEU A 58 -11.03 8.81 -3.10
C LEU A 58 -11.55 10.05 -2.34
N PRO A 59 -11.80 9.95 -1.02
CA PRO A 59 -12.50 10.94 -0.24
C PRO A 59 -11.51 11.95 0.34
N TRP A 60 -11.10 12.91 -0.47
CA TRP A 60 -10.20 13.98 -0.04
C TRP A 60 -10.97 15.18 0.50
N ASP A 61 -10.38 15.88 1.47
CA ASP A 61 -10.97 17.06 2.11
C ASP A 61 -11.05 18.28 1.19
N GLN A 62 -10.33 18.28 0.07
CA GLN A 62 -10.30 19.36 -0.92
C GLN A 62 -10.75 18.85 -2.29
N VAL A 63 -11.26 19.77 -3.12
CA VAL A 63 -11.60 19.46 -4.52
C VAL A 63 -10.31 19.20 -5.27
N ILE A 64 -9.97 17.93 -5.38
CA ILE A 64 -8.79 17.47 -6.11
C ILE A 64 -9.19 16.55 -7.25
N ASP A 65 -8.21 16.28 -8.11
CA ASP A 65 -8.41 15.51 -9.33
C ASP A 65 -7.74 14.15 -9.25
N SER A 66 -7.94 13.34 -10.28
CA SER A 66 -7.48 11.96 -10.24
C SER A 66 -5.95 11.80 -10.20
N ILE A 67 -5.15 12.86 -10.34
CA ILE A 67 -3.70 12.78 -10.16
C ILE A 67 -3.32 12.40 -8.73
N ASP A 68 -4.10 12.82 -7.73
CA ASP A 68 -3.82 12.54 -6.32
C ASP A 68 -4.14 11.08 -5.98
N ASP A 69 -5.21 10.53 -6.56
CA ASP A 69 -5.50 9.10 -6.48
C ASP A 69 -4.38 8.28 -7.12
N ILE A 70 -3.89 8.72 -8.29
CA ILE A 70 -2.74 8.10 -8.95
C ILE A 70 -1.50 8.17 -8.06
N CYS A 71 -1.25 9.29 -7.37
CA CYS A 71 -0.15 9.43 -6.41
C CYS A 71 -0.28 8.47 -5.22
N VAL A 72 -1.47 8.31 -4.66
CA VAL A 72 -1.75 7.34 -3.58
C VAL A 72 -1.45 5.91 -4.04
N LEU A 73 -1.99 5.52 -5.20
CA LEU A 73 -1.74 4.18 -5.75
C LEU A 73 -0.26 3.97 -6.05
N LEU A 74 0.41 4.91 -6.71
CA LEU A 74 1.85 4.82 -6.95
C LEU A 74 2.64 4.70 -5.65
N SER A 75 2.21 5.37 -4.59
CA SER A 75 2.87 5.27 -3.29
C SER A 75 2.71 3.89 -2.65
N LEU A 76 1.50 3.33 -2.69
CA LEU A 76 1.21 1.97 -2.23
C LEU A 76 2.02 0.93 -2.99
N PHE A 77 2.26 1.14 -4.29
CA PHE A 77 2.97 0.22 -5.18
C PHE A 77 4.50 0.37 -5.15
N SER A 78 5.04 1.53 -4.79
CA SER A 78 6.47 1.80 -4.96
C SER A 78 7.27 1.91 -3.67
N SER A 79 6.63 1.66 -2.51
CA SER A 79 7.16 1.90 -1.16
C SER A 79 7.70 3.32 -0.93
N ARG A 80 7.43 4.27 -1.84
CA ARG A 80 7.85 5.66 -1.76
C ARG A 80 6.63 6.55 -1.61
N CYS A 81 6.77 7.70 -0.95
CA CYS A 81 5.74 8.73 -1.05
C CYS A 81 5.86 9.42 -2.42
N VAL A 82 4.89 9.14 -3.29
CA VAL A 82 4.68 9.81 -4.56
C VAL A 82 3.62 10.88 -4.35
N PHE A 83 3.90 12.10 -4.81
CA PHE A 83 3.01 13.24 -4.70
C PHE A 83 3.19 14.16 -5.91
N ALA A 84 2.15 14.90 -6.26
CA ALA A 84 2.23 15.94 -7.27
C ALA A 84 2.90 17.18 -6.67
N ALA A 85 3.87 17.75 -7.38
CA ALA A 85 4.41 19.08 -7.10
C ALA A 85 3.70 20.10 -8.00
N ASP A 86 3.24 21.20 -7.42
CA ASP A 86 2.65 22.29 -8.19
C ASP A 86 3.72 23.01 -9.04
N LYS A 87 3.28 23.81 -10.01
CA LYS A 87 4.20 24.57 -10.88
C LYS A 87 5.08 25.56 -10.11
N ALA A 88 4.58 26.21 -9.06
CA ALA A 88 5.36 27.15 -8.27
C ALA A 88 6.53 26.46 -7.54
N ILE A 89 6.36 25.20 -7.10
CA ILE A 89 7.44 24.37 -6.54
C ILE A 89 8.47 24.02 -7.63
N VAL A 90 8.03 23.74 -8.87
CA VAL A 90 8.94 23.44 -9.98
C VAL A 90 9.75 24.68 -10.41
N GLU A 91 9.11 25.84 -10.40
CA GLU A 91 9.67 27.11 -10.89
C GLU A 91 10.53 27.82 -9.85
N ASN A 92 10.38 27.52 -8.57
CA ASN A 92 11.14 28.15 -7.49
C ASN A 92 11.94 27.12 -6.66
N PRO A 93 13.28 27.05 -6.81
CA PRO A 93 14.11 26.11 -6.06
C PRO A 93 14.17 26.37 -4.55
N ASP A 94 13.73 27.54 -4.07
CA ASP A 94 13.66 27.87 -2.65
C ASP A 94 12.36 27.38 -1.97
N HIS A 95 11.40 26.82 -2.73
CA HIS A 95 10.20 26.24 -2.14
C HIS A 95 10.54 24.98 -1.33
N VAL A 96 10.06 24.96 -0.08
CA VAL A 96 10.27 23.83 0.83
C VAL A 96 9.25 22.74 0.51
N ILE A 97 9.74 21.58 0.09
CA ILE A 97 8.94 20.36 -0.05
C ILE A 97 8.82 19.69 1.33
N LEU A 98 7.62 19.69 1.90
CA LEU A 98 7.34 19.07 3.20
C LEU A 98 7.03 17.56 3.12
N GLN A 99 6.74 17.05 1.93
CA GLN A 99 6.42 15.64 1.71
C GLN A 99 7.67 14.76 1.78
N ASP A 100 7.62 13.63 2.47
CA ASP A 100 8.79 12.77 2.68
C ASP A 100 8.92 11.69 1.59
N SER A 101 9.68 11.98 0.52
CA SER A 101 9.89 11.10 -0.66
C SER A 101 10.77 9.87 -0.40
N ARG A 102 11.04 9.56 0.88
CA ARG A 102 11.81 8.40 1.29
C ARG A 102 11.20 7.09 0.80
N GLU A 103 12.06 6.10 0.68
CA GLU A 103 11.62 4.71 0.69
C GLU A 103 11.23 4.31 2.11
N TRP A 104 10.04 3.73 2.24
CA TRP A 104 9.46 3.28 3.49
C TRP A 104 9.61 1.75 3.61
N PRO A 105 9.76 1.21 4.83
CA PRO A 105 9.95 -0.23 5.05
C PRO A 105 8.69 -1.08 4.76
N TRP A 106 7.54 -0.43 4.68
CA TRP A 106 6.22 -1.01 4.44
C TRP A 106 5.64 -0.49 3.13
N GLY A 107 4.67 -1.20 2.58
CA GLY A 107 4.18 -0.95 1.22
C GLY A 107 5.13 -1.49 0.15
N GLY A 108 4.84 -1.20 -1.11
CA GLY A 108 5.64 -1.67 -2.26
C GLY A 108 5.33 -3.11 -2.70
N THR A 109 4.95 -3.99 -1.77
CA THR A 109 4.57 -5.39 -2.05
C THR A 109 3.40 -5.50 -3.02
N ILE A 110 2.50 -4.52 -3.01
CA ILE A 110 1.33 -4.49 -3.89
C ILE A 110 1.78 -4.45 -5.36
N ARG A 111 2.95 -3.89 -5.69
CA ARG A 111 3.49 -3.98 -7.04
C ARG A 111 3.85 -5.40 -7.44
N CYS A 112 4.26 -6.26 -6.50
CA CYS A 112 4.54 -7.66 -6.79
C CYS A 112 3.26 -8.47 -7.11
N SER A 113 2.08 -7.87 -6.91
CA SER A 113 0.78 -8.40 -7.36
C SER A 113 0.47 -8.04 -8.81
N ALA A 114 1.26 -7.14 -9.43
CA ALA A 114 1.16 -6.86 -10.85
C ALA A 114 1.78 -8.02 -11.64
N LYS A 115 1.06 -8.53 -12.64
CA LYS A 115 1.62 -9.47 -13.60
C LYS A 115 2.69 -8.76 -14.43
N TYR A 116 3.87 -9.35 -14.55
CA TYR A 116 4.92 -8.82 -15.41
C TYR A 116 4.46 -8.85 -16.86
N GLU A 117 4.41 -7.68 -17.50
CA GLU A 117 3.98 -7.51 -18.87
C GLU A 117 4.85 -6.46 -19.55
N THR A 118 5.26 -6.75 -20.78
CA THR A 118 6.08 -5.85 -21.59
C THR A 118 5.25 -5.24 -22.71
N ALA A 119 5.54 -4.01 -23.09
CA ALA A 119 4.95 -3.40 -24.28
C ALA A 119 5.48 -4.07 -25.55
N GLU A 120 4.59 -4.25 -26.54
CA GLU A 120 4.94 -4.64 -27.90
C GLU A 120 5.63 -3.49 -28.62
N SER A 121 6.77 -3.78 -29.27
CA SER A 121 7.51 -2.77 -30.00
C SER A 121 6.66 -2.14 -31.12
N PRO A 122 6.57 -0.80 -31.19
CA PRO A 122 5.95 -0.14 -32.33
C PRO A 122 6.75 -0.30 -33.63
N GLN A 123 8.00 -0.80 -33.56
CA GLN A 123 8.83 -1.08 -34.73
C GLN A 123 8.78 -2.57 -35.12
N PRO A 124 8.45 -2.91 -36.38
CA PRO A 124 8.48 -4.29 -36.88
C PRO A 124 9.87 -4.91 -36.71
N GLY A 125 9.96 -6.07 -36.07
CA GLY A 125 11.21 -6.82 -35.87
C GLY A 125 11.92 -6.59 -34.54
N HIS A 126 11.52 -5.59 -33.75
CA HIS A 126 11.97 -5.41 -32.38
C HIS A 126 11.02 -6.13 -31.42
N LYS A 127 11.53 -6.95 -30.50
CA LYS A 127 10.68 -7.77 -29.62
C LYS A 127 10.13 -7.04 -28.39
N TRP A 128 10.72 -5.93 -27.97
CA TRP A 128 10.47 -5.39 -26.62
C TRP A 128 10.60 -3.86 -26.55
N CYS A 129 9.68 -3.18 -25.85
CA CYS A 129 9.80 -1.74 -25.57
C CYS A 129 9.45 -1.32 -24.12
N GLY A 130 9.70 -2.19 -23.15
CA GLY A 130 9.71 -1.85 -21.71
C GLY A 130 8.61 -2.50 -20.87
N ASP A 131 8.80 -2.49 -19.55
CA ASP A 131 7.87 -3.00 -18.54
C ASP A 131 6.66 -2.05 -18.37
N VAL A 132 5.44 -2.55 -18.62
CA VAL A 132 4.17 -1.84 -18.46
C VAL A 132 3.32 -2.41 -17.33
N SER A 133 3.87 -3.31 -16.50
CA SER A 133 3.15 -3.96 -15.40
C SER A 133 2.60 -2.95 -14.39
N LEU A 134 3.41 -1.96 -14.00
CA LEU A 134 3.01 -0.92 -13.06
C LEU A 134 1.87 -0.06 -13.62
N GLU A 135 1.96 0.35 -14.88
CA GLU A 135 0.92 1.12 -15.58
C GLU A 135 -0.40 0.36 -15.60
N LYS A 136 -0.37 -0.91 -16.00
CA LYS A 136 -1.58 -1.74 -16.06
C LYS A 136 -2.18 -1.98 -14.68
N ALA A 137 -1.34 -2.21 -13.67
CA ALA A 137 -1.82 -2.47 -12.32
C ALA A 137 -2.42 -1.22 -11.66
N VAL A 138 -1.79 -0.05 -11.81
CA VAL A 138 -2.34 1.23 -11.36
C VAL A 138 -3.62 1.56 -12.13
N GLY A 139 -3.63 1.38 -13.47
CA GLY A 139 -4.82 1.58 -14.29
C GLY A 139 -5.98 0.64 -13.93
N THR A 140 -5.69 -0.59 -13.51
CA THR A 140 -6.69 -1.55 -13.01
C THR A 140 -7.24 -1.11 -11.66
N ALA A 141 -6.36 -0.76 -10.73
CA ALA A 141 -6.74 -0.23 -9.42
C ALA A 141 -7.60 1.04 -9.55
N MET A 142 -7.27 1.96 -10.46
CA MET A 142 -8.07 3.16 -10.74
C MET A 142 -9.50 2.80 -11.19
N LYS A 143 -9.65 1.81 -12.09
CA LYS A 143 -10.97 1.34 -12.52
C LYS A 143 -11.76 0.74 -11.35
N VAL A 144 -11.09 -0.02 -10.49
CA VAL A 144 -11.72 -0.65 -9.31
C VAL A 144 -12.25 0.41 -8.34
N ILE A 145 -11.43 1.38 -7.93
CA ILE A 145 -11.83 2.37 -6.91
C ILE A 145 -12.95 3.31 -7.38
N ARG A 146 -13.16 3.41 -8.70
CA ARG A 146 -14.23 4.22 -9.28
C ARG A 146 -15.58 3.52 -9.33
N ARG A 147 -15.61 2.19 -9.29
CA ARG A 147 -16.87 1.45 -9.36
C ARG A 147 -17.74 1.77 -8.14
N GLN A 148 -19.03 2.01 -8.38
CA GLN A 148 -19.95 2.40 -7.30
C GLN A 148 -20.07 1.31 -6.23
N ASP A 149 -20.15 0.05 -6.62
CA ASP A 149 -20.25 -1.09 -5.69
C ASP A 149 -19.01 -1.21 -4.79
N TRP A 150 -17.82 -0.93 -5.33
CA TRP A 150 -16.60 -0.86 -4.54
C TRP A 150 -16.63 0.31 -3.56
N ARG A 151 -17.04 1.50 -4.02
CA ARG A 151 -17.11 2.72 -3.18
C ARG A 151 -18.12 2.57 -2.05
N ASP A 152 -19.28 1.97 -2.32
CA ASP A 152 -20.31 1.70 -1.30
C ASP A 152 -19.80 0.71 -0.24
N ARG A 153 -19.07 -0.32 -0.69
CA ARG A 153 -18.49 -1.34 0.18
C ARG A 153 -17.36 -0.80 1.07
N TYR A 154 -16.50 0.06 0.51
CA TYR A 154 -15.27 0.53 1.17
C TYR A 154 -15.32 2.02 1.54
N ASP A 155 -16.51 2.55 1.78
CA ASP A 155 -16.70 3.91 2.31
C ASP A 155 -15.94 4.98 1.51
N CYS A 156 -16.20 4.98 0.20
CA CYS A 156 -15.55 5.84 -0.78
C CYS A 156 -14.01 5.72 -0.84
N GLY A 157 -13.43 4.64 -0.32
CA GLY A 157 -11.99 4.37 -0.41
C GLY A 157 -11.16 4.82 0.80
N TYR A 158 -11.81 5.17 1.91
CA TYR A 158 -11.13 5.49 3.17
C TYR A 158 -10.14 4.42 3.66
N PRO A 159 -10.36 3.09 3.45
CA PRO A 159 -9.35 2.06 3.71
C PRO A 159 -8.04 2.25 2.95
N LEU A 160 -8.08 2.72 1.70
CA LEU A 160 -6.86 2.93 0.91
C LEU A 160 -6.08 4.15 1.41
N ILE A 161 -6.77 5.23 1.76
CA ILE A 161 -6.12 6.40 2.39
C ILE A 161 -5.48 6.01 3.71
N SER A 162 -6.17 5.21 4.52
CA SER A 162 -5.62 4.70 5.78
C SER A 162 -4.39 3.81 5.56
N ALA A 163 -4.41 2.95 4.53
CA ALA A 163 -3.27 2.13 4.16
C ALA A 163 -2.06 2.97 3.71
N TYR A 164 -2.32 4.00 2.91
CA TYR A 164 -1.30 4.95 2.45
C TYR A 164 -0.56 5.58 3.65
N TRP A 165 -1.29 6.09 4.64
CA TRP A 165 -0.68 6.67 5.84
C TRP A 165 0.03 5.63 6.72
N ALA A 166 -0.55 4.43 6.85
CA ALA A 166 0.01 3.34 7.66
C ALA A 166 1.37 2.87 7.14
N PHE A 167 1.52 2.77 5.81
CA PHE A 167 2.76 2.31 5.20
C PHE A 167 3.84 3.40 5.14
N GLN A 168 3.45 4.67 5.26
CA GLN A 168 4.36 5.80 5.43
C GLN A 168 4.79 6.05 6.89
N GLN A 169 4.96 4.99 7.67
CA GLN A 169 5.43 5.07 9.05
C GLN A 169 6.82 4.43 9.18
N ARG A 170 7.78 5.15 9.79
CA ARG A 170 9.14 4.62 9.98
C ARG A 170 9.24 3.65 11.13
N THR A 171 8.47 3.90 12.18
CA THR A 171 8.51 3.05 13.36
C THR A 171 7.50 1.91 13.17
N ILE A 172 7.93 0.71 13.53
CA ILE A 172 7.05 -0.47 13.54
C ILE A 172 5.84 -0.26 14.44
N ASN A 173 5.99 0.48 15.55
CA ASN A 173 4.92 0.77 16.49
C ASN A 173 3.79 1.56 15.80
N SER A 174 4.13 2.68 15.14
CA SER A 174 3.15 3.52 14.45
C SER A 174 2.50 2.77 13.28
N ALA A 175 3.30 2.08 12.47
CA ALA A 175 2.80 1.27 11.36
C ALA A 175 1.81 0.21 11.85
N PHE A 176 2.18 -0.53 12.90
CA PHE A 176 1.33 -1.58 13.48
C PHE A 176 0.00 -1.02 14.02
N VAL A 177 -0.01 0.10 14.75
CA VAL A 177 -1.26 0.70 15.24
C VAL A 177 -2.16 1.17 14.10
N GLN A 178 -1.58 1.78 13.06
CA GLN A 178 -2.36 2.25 11.92
C GLN A 178 -2.90 1.09 11.08
N CYS A 179 -2.10 0.04 10.86
CA CYS A 179 -2.58 -1.21 10.24
C CYS A 179 -3.67 -1.86 11.08
N TRP A 180 -3.53 -1.91 12.41
CA TRP A 180 -4.59 -2.42 13.30
C TRP A 180 -5.88 -1.62 13.15
N THR A 181 -5.77 -0.29 13.11
CA THR A 181 -6.92 0.62 12.92
C THR A 181 -7.62 0.38 11.59
N LEU A 182 -6.84 0.16 10.52
CA LEU A 182 -7.36 -0.22 9.21
C LEU A 182 -8.12 -1.56 9.27
N LEU A 183 -7.60 -2.57 9.96
CA LEU A 183 -8.30 -3.85 10.14
C LEU A 183 -9.62 -3.69 10.92
N GLU A 184 -9.62 -2.92 12.02
CA GLU A 184 -10.84 -2.60 12.77
C GLU A 184 -11.91 -1.93 11.90
N MET A 185 -11.48 -1.00 11.05
CA MET A 185 -12.35 -0.32 10.12
C MET A 185 -12.92 -1.26 9.06
N LEU A 186 -12.08 -2.11 8.44
CA LEU A 186 -12.54 -3.10 7.47
C LEU A 186 -13.54 -4.08 8.09
N PHE A 187 -13.29 -4.53 9.32
CA PHE A 187 -14.24 -5.34 10.06
C PHE A 187 -15.56 -4.62 10.27
N ALA A 188 -15.54 -3.34 10.65
CA ALA A 188 -16.75 -2.55 10.80
C ALA A 188 -17.51 -2.41 9.47
N LEU A 189 -16.82 -2.13 8.37
CA LEU A 189 -17.42 -1.98 7.03
C LEU A 189 -18.07 -3.27 6.54
N ASP A 190 -17.41 -4.42 6.70
CA ASP A 190 -17.95 -5.72 6.30
C ASP A 190 -19.15 -6.17 7.16
N ASN A 191 -19.37 -5.56 8.34
CA ASN A 191 -20.39 -6.01 9.29
C ASN A 191 -21.46 -4.98 9.68
N ARG A 192 -21.31 -3.69 9.29
CA ARG A 192 -22.24 -2.60 9.65
C ARG A 192 -23.67 -2.77 9.15
N SER A 193 -23.90 -3.62 8.15
CA SER A 193 -25.23 -3.89 7.60
C SER A 193 -26.09 -4.82 8.48
N TRP A 194 -25.47 -5.60 9.36
CA TRP A 194 -26.16 -6.62 10.15
C TRP A 194 -25.79 -6.61 11.64
N MET A 195 -24.68 -5.97 12.02
CA MET A 195 -24.30 -5.72 13.41
C MET A 195 -24.49 -4.25 13.79
N SER A 196 -24.96 -3.99 15.01
CA SER A 196 -24.95 -2.63 15.55
C SER A 196 -23.51 -2.17 15.83
N SER A 197 -23.27 -0.85 15.81
CA SER A 197 -21.97 -0.27 16.14
C SER A 197 -21.46 -0.71 17.52
N ASP A 198 -22.39 -0.91 18.46
CA ASP A 198 -22.09 -1.40 19.81
C ASP A 198 -21.63 -2.86 19.82
N ALA A 199 -22.25 -3.71 19.00
CA ALA A 199 -21.82 -5.10 18.84
C ALA A 199 -20.45 -5.20 18.16
N ILE A 200 -20.23 -4.40 17.11
CA ILE A 200 -18.93 -4.30 16.42
C ILE A 200 -17.83 -3.89 17.39
N ARG A 201 -18.08 -2.88 18.22
CA ARG A 201 -17.13 -2.41 19.23
C ARG A 201 -16.82 -3.45 20.30
N LYS A 202 -17.83 -4.20 20.76
CA LYS A 202 -17.70 -5.24 21.80
C LYS A 202 -17.09 -6.54 21.30
N CYS A 203 -17.08 -6.79 19.98
CA CYS A 203 -16.43 -7.95 19.39
C CYS A 203 -14.93 -7.94 19.74
N SER A 204 -14.40 -9.10 20.10
CA SER A 204 -13.02 -9.20 20.57
C SER A 204 -12.04 -8.95 19.43
N ALA A 205 -10.88 -8.37 19.77
CA ALA A 205 -9.79 -8.11 18.82
C ALA A 205 -9.42 -9.36 17.99
N SER A 206 -9.42 -10.54 18.60
CA SER A 206 -9.05 -11.78 17.92
C SER A 206 -10.15 -12.30 16.99
N GLU A 207 -11.43 -12.17 17.35
CA GLU A 207 -12.54 -12.50 16.45
C GLU A 207 -12.53 -11.61 15.20
N LYS A 208 -12.22 -10.32 15.37
CA LYS A 208 -12.11 -9.38 14.24
C LYS A 208 -11.01 -9.80 13.28
N VAL A 209 -9.81 -10.09 13.80
CA VAL A 209 -8.69 -10.57 12.97
C VAL A 209 -9.04 -11.90 12.31
N ALA A 210 -9.58 -12.86 13.06
CA ALA A 210 -9.99 -14.16 12.53
C ALA A 210 -11.01 -14.04 11.39
N PHE A 211 -12.00 -13.16 11.54
CA PHE A 211 -12.97 -12.85 10.49
C PHE A 211 -12.26 -12.34 9.22
N LEU A 212 -11.37 -11.36 9.35
CA LEU A 212 -10.68 -10.76 8.21
C LEU A 212 -9.78 -11.77 7.48
N LEU A 213 -9.10 -12.65 8.22
CA LEU A 213 -8.28 -13.71 7.62
C LEU A 213 -9.08 -14.64 6.72
N VAL A 214 -10.32 -14.96 7.11
CA VAL A 214 -11.23 -15.77 6.29
C VAL A 214 -11.84 -14.94 5.16
N ARG A 215 -12.31 -13.73 5.48
CA ARG A 215 -12.99 -12.82 4.54
C ARG A 215 -12.15 -12.47 3.32
N TYR A 216 -10.84 -12.26 3.51
CA TYR A 216 -9.90 -11.89 2.46
C TYR A 216 -9.05 -13.08 1.98
N ALA A 217 -9.55 -14.31 2.16
CA ALA A 217 -9.00 -15.55 1.64
C ALA A 217 -7.54 -15.85 2.03
N LEU A 218 -7.07 -15.36 3.19
CA LEU A 218 -5.80 -15.81 3.75
C LEU A 218 -5.92 -17.21 4.35
N ARG A 219 -7.14 -17.60 4.77
CA ARG A 219 -7.49 -18.93 5.27
C ARG A 219 -8.90 -19.31 4.83
N SER A 220 -9.14 -20.59 4.56
CA SER A 220 -10.49 -21.09 4.29
C SER A 220 -11.35 -21.15 5.57
N SER A 221 -10.72 -21.51 6.69
CA SER A 221 -11.31 -21.55 8.02
C SER A 221 -10.22 -21.54 9.09
N LEU A 222 -10.63 -21.28 10.34
CA LEU A 222 -9.76 -21.30 11.52
C LEU A 222 -10.34 -22.25 12.57
N THR A 223 -9.53 -23.21 13.00
CA THR A 223 -9.79 -24.07 14.16
C THR A 223 -9.72 -23.28 15.46
N ASP A 224 -10.25 -23.83 16.55
CA ASP A 224 -10.21 -23.15 17.86
C ASP A 224 -8.79 -22.98 18.41
N SER A 225 -7.87 -23.90 18.10
CA SER A 225 -6.45 -23.72 18.42
C SER A 225 -5.83 -22.54 17.67
N GLU A 226 -6.19 -22.36 16.40
CA GLU A 226 -5.69 -21.26 15.58
C GLU A 226 -6.29 -19.92 16.02
N LYS A 227 -7.58 -19.89 16.39
CA LYS A 227 -8.19 -18.70 17.01
C LYS A 227 -7.47 -18.30 18.31
N ARG A 228 -7.02 -19.27 19.12
CA ARG A 228 -6.19 -18.97 20.30
C ARG A 228 -4.84 -18.37 19.92
N ARG A 229 -4.24 -18.75 18.79
CA ARG A 229 -3.01 -18.12 18.28
C ARG A 229 -3.24 -16.68 17.86
N VAL A 230 -4.38 -16.37 17.23
CA VAL A 230 -4.76 -15.00 16.90
C VAL A 230 -4.84 -14.11 18.16
N ASN A 231 -5.19 -14.65 19.33
CA ASN A 231 -5.12 -13.88 20.59
C ASN A 231 -3.70 -13.36 20.90
N GLU A 232 -2.64 -14.01 20.42
CA GLU A 232 -1.28 -13.52 20.61
C GLU A 232 -1.06 -12.19 19.86
N LEU A 233 -1.63 -12.03 18.65
CA LEU A 233 -1.58 -10.76 17.90
C LEU A 233 -2.35 -9.65 18.64
N ALA A 234 -3.54 -9.98 19.16
CA ALA A 234 -4.33 -9.06 19.98
C ALA A 234 -3.59 -8.65 21.28
N SER A 235 -2.83 -9.56 21.88
CA SER A 235 -2.03 -9.26 23.07
C SER A 235 -0.93 -8.23 22.80
N VAL A 236 -0.30 -8.31 21.62
CA VAL A 236 0.72 -7.34 21.18
C VAL A 236 0.10 -5.95 21.07
N ARG A 237 -1.09 -5.85 20.46
CA ARG A 237 -1.85 -4.59 20.39
C ARG A 237 -2.21 -4.05 21.76
N ASN A 238 -2.72 -4.88 22.66
CA ASN A 238 -3.11 -4.42 23.99
C ASN A 238 -1.90 -3.88 24.76
N ARG A 239 -0.75 -4.57 24.69
CA ARG A 239 0.49 -4.06 25.31
C ARG A 239 0.94 -2.75 24.70
N LEU A 240 0.91 -2.63 23.37
CA LEU A 240 1.29 -1.39 22.70
C LEU A 240 0.38 -0.21 23.11
N VAL A 241 -0.93 -0.43 23.18
CA VAL A 241 -1.90 0.61 23.61
C VAL A 241 -1.68 1.01 25.07
N HIS A 242 -1.39 0.05 25.97
CA HIS A 242 -1.20 0.33 27.39
C HIS A 242 0.17 0.96 27.72
N PHE A 243 1.23 0.56 27.02
CA PHE A 243 2.60 0.96 27.36
C PHE A 243 3.22 1.94 26.36
N GLY A 244 2.51 2.28 25.27
CA GLY A 244 3.00 3.19 24.22
C GLY A 244 4.13 2.62 23.35
N ARG A 245 4.55 1.37 23.57
CA ARG A 245 5.59 0.68 22.78
C ARG A 245 5.34 -0.81 22.67
N LEU A 246 5.82 -1.41 21.58
CA LEU A 246 5.83 -2.87 21.44
C LEU A 246 6.72 -3.48 22.54
N PRO A 247 6.40 -4.69 23.02
CA PRO A 247 7.31 -5.43 23.89
C PRO A 247 8.69 -5.60 23.23
N ASP A 248 9.77 -5.43 23.99
CA ASP A 248 11.16 -5.64 23.54
C ASP A 248 11.46 -7.16 23.45
N THR A 249 10.69 -7.89 22.64
CA THR A 249 10.91 -9.30 22.34
C THR A 249 10.85 -9.52 20.83
N GLU A 250 11.73 -10.39 20.31
CA GLU A 250 11.76 -10.68 18.87
C GLU A 250 10.40 -11.19 18.37
N ARG A 251 9.76 -12.03 19.17
CA ARG A 251 8.41 -12.54 18.88
C ARG A 251 7.37 -11.42 18.70
N ALA A 252 7.38 -10.39 19.55
CA ALA A 252 6.42 -9.29 19.41
C ALA A 252 6.66 -8.47 18.14
N ARG A 253 7.94 -8.29 17.77
CA ARG A 253 8.36 -7.66 16.52
C ARG A 253 7.91 -8.50 15.30
N GLU A 254 8.15 -9.81 15.31
CA GLU A 254 7.71 -10.73 14.25
C GLU A 254 6.20 -10.71 14.06
N HIS A 255 5.43 -10.76 15.15
CA HIS A 255 3.97 -10.66 15.11
C HIS A 255 3.50 -9.31 14.54
N ALA A 256 4.17 -8.22 14.89
CA ALA A 256 3.84 -6.90 14.38
C ALA A 256 4.12 -6.79 12.87
N VAL A 257 5.27 -7.28 12.41
CA VAL A 257 5.60 -7.34 10.98
C VAL A 257 4.58 -8.21 10.23
N MET A 258 4.22 -9.37 10.78
CA MET A 258 3.23 -10.27 10.19
C MET A 258 1.87 -9.57 9.98
N LEU A 259 1.39 -8.84 10.99
CA LEU A 259 0.14 -8.07 10.86
C LEU A 259 0.22 -7.01 9.76
N ILE A 260 1.33 -6.28 9.65
CA ILE A 260 1.55 -5.29 8.60
C ILE A 260 1.50 -5.96 7.22
N ARG A 261 2.16 -7.13 7.05
CA ARG A 261 2.15 -7.88 5.78
C ARG A 261 0.79 -8.49 5.44
N ILE A 262 0.03 -8.96 6.43
CA ILE A 262 -1.38 -9.35 6.26
C ILE A 262 -2.21 -8.16 5.79
N THR A 263 -1.94 -6.97 6.33
CA THR A 263 -2.64 -5.75 5.93
C THR A 263 -2.33 -5.38 4.49
N GLU A 264 -1.07 -5.45 4.04
CA GLU A 264 -0.70 -5.26 2.62
C GLU A 264 -1.40 -6.26 1.70
N TRP A 265 -1.50 -7.53 2.12
CA TRP A 265 -2.23 -8.56 1.39
C TRP A 265 -3.71 -8.20 1.22
N ILE A 266 -4.35 -7.77 2.31
CA ILE A 266 -5.76 -7.35 2.30
C ILE A 266 -5.95 -6.12 1.40
N VAL A 267 -5.03 -5.15 1.43
CA VAL A 267 -5.09 -3.97 0.54
C VAL A 267 -5.01 -4.39 -0.93
N ALA A 268 -4.12 -5.33 -1.28
CA ALA A 268 -4.06 -5.87 -2.63
C ALA A 268 -5.38 -6.56 -3.03
N ALA A 269 -5.97 -7.35 -2.13
CA ALA A 269 -7.25 -8.01 -2.37
C ALA A 269 -8.42 -7.02 -2.54
N ILE A 270 -8.45 -5.92 -1.77
CA ILE A 270 -9.44 -4.85 -1.91
C ILE A 270 -9.31 -4.16 -3.27
N LEU A 271 -8.10 -4.03 -3.80
CA LEU A 271 -7.84 -3.51 -5.15
C LEU A 271 -8.10 -4.55 -6.26
N GLU A 272 -8.67 -5.71 -5.92
CA GLU A 272 -8.92 -6.85 -6.84
C GLU A 272 -7.66 -7.32 -7.58
N LEU A 273 -6.49 -7.16 -6.94
CA LEU A 273 -5.22 -7.67 -7.43
C LEU A 273 -4.95 -9.06 -6.82
N THR A 274 -4.19 -9.89 -7.52
CA THR A 274 -3.73 -11.18 -6.97
C THR A 274 -2.58 -10.95 -6.00
N PRO A 275 -2.75 -11.15 -4.68
CA PRO A 275 -1.70 -10.86 -3.71
C PRO A 275 -0.43 -11.70 -3.98
N SER A 276 0.74 -11.06 -3.88
CA SER A 276 2.02 -11.69 -4.22
C SER A 276 2.52 -12.63 -3.12
N HIS A 277 3.19 -13.71 -3.54
CA HIS A 277 3.88 -14.62 -2.65
C HIS A 277 5.31 -14.16 -2.27
N VAL A 278 5.75 -12.97 -2.67
CA VAL A 278 7.15 -12.52 -2.48
C VAL A 278 7.65 -12.55 -1.02
N PHE A 279 6.76 -12.37 -0.04
CA PHE A 279 7.08 -12.46 1.39
C PHE A 279 6.59 -13.75 2.06
N ASN A 280 6.07 -14.71 1.28
CA ASN A 280 5.43 -15.94 1.77
C ASN A 280 4.41 -15.64 2.89
N THR A 281 3.62 -14.56 2.74
CA THR A 281 2.74 -14.05 3.81
C THR A 281 1.75 -15.11 4.29
N VAL A 282 1.18 -15.89 3.37
CA VAL A 282 0.22 -16.96 3.70
C VAL A 282 0.93 -18.11 4.40
N ASP A 283 2.06 -18.60 3.87
CA ASP A 283 2.82 -19.69 4.50
C ASP A 283 3.29 -19.32 5.90
N ARG A 284 3.80 -18.10 6.09
CA ARG A 284 4.24 -17.60 7.41
C ARG A 284 3.07 -17.46 8.39
N LEU A 285 1.90 -17.05 7.90
CA LEU A 285 0.69 -17.06 8.70
C LEU A 285 0.30 -18.49 9.08
N GLU A 286 0.40 -19.45 8.15
CA GLU A 286 0.12 -20.85 8.42
C GLU A 286 1.08 -21.45 9.46
N GLU A 287 2.38 -21.21 9.34
CA GLU A 287 3.39 -21.59 10.33
C GLU A 287 3.08 -20.98 11.71
N PHE A 288 2.69 -19.70 11.75
CA PHE A 288 2.31 -19.04 12.99
C PHE A 288 1.06 -19.66 13.64
N LEU A 289 0.07 -20.01 12.83
CA LEU A 289 -1.20 -20.58 13.30
C LEU A 289 -1.04 -22.04 13.74
N THR A 290 -0.16 -22.81 13.10
CA THR A 290 0.03 -24.25 13.33
C THR A 290 1.18 -24.60 14.28
N SER A 291 2.14 -23.68 14.50
CA SER A 291 3.27 -23.93 15.39
C SER A 291 2.79 -24.24 16.81
N ARG A 292 3.02 -25.50 17.20
CA ARG A 292 2.82 -25.98 18.56
C ARG A 292 3.86 -25.32 19.46
N ARG A 293 3.40 -24.70 20.55
CA ARG A 293 4.26 -24.48 21.71
C ARG A 293 4.36 -25.78 22.49
#